data_AF-A0A4V1PQW9-F1
#
_entry.id   AF-A0A4V1PQW9-F1
#
_cell.length_a   1.000
_cell.length_b   1.000
_cell.length_c   1.000
_cell.angle_alpha   90.00
_cell.angle_beta   90.00
_cell.angle_gamma   90.00
#
_symmetry.space_group_name_H-M   'P 1'
#
loop_
_entity.id
_entity.type
_entity.pdbx_description
1 polymer ?
#
loop_
_entity_poly.entity_id
_entity_poly.type
_entity_poly.pdbx_seq_one_letter_code
_entity_poly.pdbx_strand_id
1 'polypeptide(L)'
;MVTLQVVQSLDALTNAIEVAVERADWSEAVRAAETRLRFVAALAPDQPDEVIAALRRMQEIDVRISTAARETLLALVAEGRMALHETGVATNELKAHQRSLDAGAAASHCVSSRAGTRFAARSATRG
;
A
#
# COMPACT_ATOMS: atom_id res chain seq x y z
N MET A 1 8.57 -38.22 25.26
CA MET A 1 8.10 -38.11 23.86
C MET A 1 7.41 -36.78 23.52
N VAL A 2 6.84 -36.04 24.49
CA VAL A 2 6.10 -34.78 24.23
C VAL A 2 7.02 -33.59 23.89
N THR A 3 8.19 -33.47 24.52
CA THR A 3 9.11 -32.32 24.39
C THR A 3 9.63 -32.10 22.96
N LEU A 4 10.07 -33.17 22.28
CA LEU A 4 10.61 -33.10 20.92
C LEU A 4 9.55 -32.61 19.91
N GLN A 5 8.32 -33.12 20.04
CA GLN A 5 7.21 -32.73 19.17
C GLN A 5 6.82 -31.26 19.36
N VAL A 6 6.91 -30.75 20.60
CA VAL A 6 6.68 -29.33 20.90
C VAL A 6 7.72 -28.45 20.21
N VAL A 7 9.00 -28.79 20.35
CA VAL A 7 10.09 -28.04 19.71
C VAL A 7 9.94 -28.05 18.19
N GLN A 8 9.69 -29.21 17.58
CA GLN A 8 9.48 -29.34 16.14
C GLN A 8 8.27 -28.51 15.65
N SER A 9 7.20 -28.45 16.44
CA SER A 9 6.02 -27.65 16.09
C SER A 9 6.32 -26.15 16.13
N LEU A 10 7.07 -25.68 17.13
CA LEU A 10 7.51 -24.29 17.23
C LEU A 10 8.43 -23.90 16.06
N ASP A 11 9.39 -24.76 15.73
CA ASP A 11 10.33 -24.54 14.63
C ASP A 11 9.58 -24.48 13.29
N ALA A 12 8.65 -25.43 13.04
CA ALA A 12 7.86 -25.48 11.83
C ALA A 12 6.98 -24.23 11.65
N LEU A 13 6.29 -23.79 12.72
CA LEU A 13 5.45 -22.60 12.68
C LEU A 13 6.28 -21.32 12.52
N THR A 14 7.47 -21.25 13.12
CA THR A 14 8.38 -20.11 12.96
C THR A 14 8.88 -20.00 11.53
N ASN A 15 9.32 -21.12 10.94
CA ASN A 15 9.76 -21.15 9.55
C ASN A 15 8.61 -20.80 8.57
N ALA A 16 7.38 -21.23 8.85
CA ALA A 16 6.22 -20.84 8.03
C ALA A 16 5.99 -19.32 8.03
N ILE A 17 6.19 -18.65 9.17
CA ILE A 17 6.08 -17.19 9.27
C ILE A 17 7.22 -16.52 8.48
N GLU A 18 8.47 -16.97 8.64
CA GLU A 18 9.61 -16.43 7.89
C GLU A 18 9.36 -16.51 6.38
N VAL A 19 8.98 -17.68 5.87
CA VAL A 19 8.71 -17.88 4.43
C VAL A 19 7.55 -17.01 3.93
N ALA A 20 6.48 -16.86 4.73
CA ALA A 20 5.35 -16.02 4.36
C ALA A 20 5.73 -14.54 4.30
N VAL A 21 6.53 -14.05 5.25
CA VAL A 21 7.04 -12.68 5.29
C VAL A 21 7.97 -12.41 4.11
N GLU A 22 8.89 -13.33 3.80
CA GLU A 22 9.77 -13.22 2.63
C GLU A 22 9.01 -13.10 1.31
N ARG A 23 7.83 -13.74 1.23
CA ARG A 23 6.94 -13.70 0.06
C ARG A 23 5.92 -12.57 0.08
N ALA A 24 5.94 -11.73 1.12
CA ALA A 24 4.91 -10.73 1.40
C ALA A 24 3.47 -11.32 1.45
N ASP A 25 3.34 -12.61 1.78
CA ASP A 25 2.05 -13.25 2.03
C ASP A 25 1.61 -12.95 3.47
N TRP A 26 1.15 -11.71 3.68
CA TRP A 26 0.79 -11.22 5.02
C TRP A 26 -0.35 -11.98 5.67
N SER A 27 -1.29 -12.52 4.88
CA SER A 27 -2.40 -13.30 5.40
C SER A 27 -1.91 -14.63 5.97
N GLU A 28 -1.03 -15.32 5.26
CA GLU A 28 -0.43 -16.57 5.74
C GLU A 28 0.49 -16.32 6.94
N ALA A 29 1.27 -15.24 6.91
CA ALA A 29 2.14 -14.85 8.03
C ALA A 29 1.34 -14.64 9.32
N VAL A 30 0.22 -13.91 9.25
CA VAL A 30 -0.67 -13.69 10.39
C VAL A 30 -1.31 -15.00 10.86
N ARG A 31 -1.84 -15.82 9.93
CA ARG A 31 -2.45 -17.11 10.27
C ARG A 31 -1.48 -18.05 10.99
N ALA A 32 -0.23 -18.13 10.51
CA ALA A 32 0.81 -18.93 11.11
C ALA A 32 1.21 -18.38 12.50
N ALA A 33 1.36 -17.06 12.63
CA ALA A 33 1.67 -16.39 13.90
C ALA A 33 0.58 -16.61 14.96
N GLU A 34 -0.70 -16.48 14.60
CA GLU A 34 -1.83 -16.75 15.50
C GLU A 34 -1.90 -18.21 15.92
N THR A 35 -1.60 -19.13 14.99
CA THR A 35 -1.53 -20.56 15.30
C THR A 35 -0.40 -20.84 16.28
N ARG A 36 0.77 -20.24 16.08
CA ARG A 36 1.91 -20.34 16.99
C ARG A 36 1.62 -19.73 18.36
N LEU A 37 0.93 -18.59 18.41
CA LEU A 37 0.51 -17.97 19.67
C LEU A 37 -0.42 -18.89 20.46
N ARG A 38 -1.43 -19.47 19.83
CA ARG A 38 -2.33 -20.45 20.48
C ARG A 38 -1.57 -21.68 20.98
N PHE A 39 -0.60 -22.15 20.21
CA PHE A 39 0.25 -23.27 20.61
C PHE A 39 1.09 -22.95 21.84
N VAL A 40 1.77 -21.79 21.85
CA VAL A 40 2.58 -21.33 22.99
C VAL A 40 1.70 -21.09 24.23
N ALA A 41 0.52 -20.51 24.07
CA ALA A 41 -0.41 -20.25 25.17
C ALA A 41 -0.96 -21.53 25.81
N ALA A 42 -0.93 -22.66 25.10
CA ALA A 42 -1.34 -23.96 25.63
C ALA A 42 -0.23 -24.69 26.41
N LEU A 43 1.01 -24.19 26.38
CA LEU A 43 2.11 -24.79 27.13
C LEU A 43 1.94 -24.54 28.63
N ALA A 44 2.19 -25.59 29.44
CA ALA A 44 2.21 -25.47 30.88
C ALA A 44 3.37 -24.54 31.34
N PRO A 45 3.26 -23.82 32.46
CA PRO A 45 4.33 -22.92 32.92
C PRO A 45 5.67 -23.63 33.21
N ASP A 46 5.62 -24.88 33.66
CA ASP A 46 6.78 -25.72 34.01
C ASP A 46 7.29 -26.52 32.81
N GLN A 47 7.71 -25.81 31.75
CA GLN A 47 8.30 -26.45 30.58
C GLN A 47 9.72 -26.98 30.85
N PRO A 48 10.12 -28.09 30.20
CA PRO A 48 11.51 -28.53 30.16
C PRO A 48 12.44 -27.48 29.55
N ASP A 49 13.72 -27.51 29.97
CA ASP A 49 14.75 -26.56 29.53
C ASP A 49 14.89 -26.51 28.00
N GLU A 50 14.71 -27.64 27.30
CA GLU A 50 14.79 -27.70 25.84
C GLU A 50 13.69 -26.88 25.15
N VAL A 51 12.47 -26.87 25.72
CA VAL A 51 11.35 -26.08 25.20
C VAL A 51 11.59 -24.61 25.50
N ILE A 52 12.09 -24.28 26.69
CA ILE A 52 12.47 -22.90 27.05
C ILE A 52 13.56 -22.38 26.09
N ALA A 53 14.56 -23.20 25.78
CA ALA A 53 15.61 -22.84 24.82
C ALA A 53 15.05 -22.63 23.41
N ALA A 54 14.09 -23.45 22.97
CA ALA A 54 13.40 -23.27 21.69
C ALA A 54 12.58 -21.96 21.65
N LEU A 55 11.86 -21.63 22.72
CA LEU A 55 11.12 -20.37 22.83
C LEU A 55 12.04 -19.15 22.80
N ARG A 56 13.24 -19.22 23.40
CA ARG A 56 14.24 -18.14 23.30
C ARG A 56 14.74 -17.95 21.87
N ARG A 57 15.10 -19.04 21.17
CA ARG A 57 15.49 -18.97 19.75
C ARG A 57 14.37 -18.38 18.90
N MET A 58 13.13 -18.81 19.13
CA MET A 58 11.95 -18.24 18.47
C MET A 58 11.86 -16.72 18.65
N GLN A 59 12.09 -16.20 19.86
CA GLN A 59 12.06 -14.74 20.11
C GLN A 59 13.14 -13.98 19.32
N GLU A 60 14.34 -14.54 19.18
CA GLU A 60 15.40 -13.94 18.35
C GLU A 60 14.99 -13.90 16.87
N ILE A 61 14.33 -14.96 16.39
CA ILE A 61 13.79 -15.02 15.03
C ILE A 61 12.67 -13.99 14.84
N ASP A 62 11.80 -13.82 15.84
CA ASP A 62 10.69 -12.86 15.79
C ASP A 62 11.17 -11.41 15.63
N VAL A 63 12.33 -11.07 16.21
CA VAL A 63 12.96 -9.75 16.00
C VAL A 63 13.39 -9.57 14.54
N ARG A 64 13.95 -10.61 13.90
CA ARG A 64 14.34 -10.58 12.49
C ARG A 64 13.12 -10.46 11.58
N ILE A 65 12.07 -11.27 11.83
CA ILE A 65 10.80 -11.21 11.11
C ILE A 65 10.18 -9.81 11.21
N SER A 66 10.13 -9.24 12.41
CA SER A 66 9.54 -7.92 12.66
C SER A 66 10.30 -6.81 11.93
N THR A 67 11.63 -6.92 11.86
CA THR A 67 12.47 -6.00 11.10
C THR A 67 12.14 -6.06 9.61
N ALA A 68 12.14 -7.26 9.03
CA ALA A 68 11.85 -7.45 7.60
C ALA A 68 10.43 -7.01 7.22
N ALA A 69 9.43 -7.33 8.05
CA ALA A 69 8.06 -6.89 7.85
C ALA A 69 7.93 -5.36 7.90
N ARG A 70 8.62 -4.71 8.84
CA ARG A 70 8.64 -3.25 8.96
C ARG A 70 9.31 -2.59 7.76
N GLU A 71 10.44 -3.11 7.30
CA GLU A 71 11.13 -2.59 6.12
C GLU A 71 10.24 -2.68 4.88
N THR A 72 9.55 -3.81 4.70
CA THR A 72 8.61 -4.00 3.59
C THR A 72 7.43 -3.03 3.67
N LEU A 73 6.86 -2.82 4.86
CA LEU A 73 5.79 -1.84 5.08
C LEU A 73 6.25 -0.42 4.74
N LEU A 74 7.47 -0.03 5.14
CA LEU A 74 8.00 1.30 4.85
C LEU A 74 8.19 1.51 3.34
N ALA A 75 8.66 0.49 2.62
CA ALA A 75 8.78 0.53 1.16
C ALA A 75 7.40 0.73 0.50
N LEU A 76 6.41 -0.08 0.87
CA LEU A 76 5.04 0.01 0.32
C LEU A 76 4.39 1.38 0.60
N VAL A 77 4.60 1.94 1.80
CA VAL A 77 4.09 3.28 2.13
C VAL A 77 4.77 4.36 1.29
N ALA A 78 6.07 4.25 1.06
CA ALA A 78 6.80 5.18 0.21
C ALA A 78 6.31 5.12 -1.24
N GLU A 79 6.17 3.91 -1.80
CA GLU A 79 5.62 3.67 -3.14
C GLU A 79 4.21 4.23 -3.28
N GLY A 80 3.33 3.94 -2.33
CA GLY A 80 1.96 4.46 -2.34
C GLY A 80 1.90 6.00 -2.31
N ARG A 81 2.77 6.65 -1.54
CA ARG A 81 2.86 8.12 -1.52
C ARG A 81 3.31 8.69 -2.86
N MET A 82 4.31 8.07 -3.52
CA MET A 82 4.77 8.50 -4.83
C MET A 82 3.66 8.35 -5.88
N ALA A 83 2.98 7.21 -5.91
CA ALA A 83 1.89 6.96 -6.84
C ALA A 83 0.73 7.97 -6.68
N LEU A 84 0.36 8.30 -5.44
CA LEU A 84 -0.65 9.31 -5.15
C LEU A 84 -0.21 10.71 -5.60
N HIS A 85 1.06 11.07 -5.37
CA HIS A 85 1.61 12.34 -5.82
C HIS A 85 1.58 12.46 -7.35
N GLU A 86 2.07 11.45 -8.07
CA GLU A 86 2.06 11.39 -9.54
C GLU A 86 0.64 11.49 -10.10
N THR A 87 -0.30 10.73 -9.54
CA THR A 87 -1.71 10.78 -9.92
C THR A 87 -2.29 12.18 -9.69
N GLY A 88 -1.92 12.83 -8.57
CA GLY A 88 -2.32 14.19 -8.26
C GLY A 88 -1.80 15.22 -9.27
N VAL A 89 -0.53 15.12 -9.64
CA VAL A 89 0.09 15.97 -10.67
C VAL A 89 -0.61 15.80 -12.01
N ALA A 90 -0.74 14.56 -12.49
CA ALA A 90 -1.40 14.26 -13.76
C ALA A 90 -2.86 14.78 -13.79
N THR A 91 -3.60 14.60 -12.70
CA THR A 91 -4.97 15.11 -12.58
C THR A 91 -5.03 16.63 -12.65
N ASN A 92 -4.06 17.33 -12.04
CA ASN A 92 -4.00 18.78 -12.07
C ASN A 92 -3.61 19.30 -13.45
N GLU A 93 -2.70 18.63 -14.16
CA GLU A 93 -2.34 18.94 -15.54
C GLU A 93 -3.54 18.80 -16.48
N LEU A 94 -4.31 17.71 -16.35
CA LEU A 94 -5.54 17.52 -17.11
C LEU A 94 -6.57 18.63 -16.84
N LYS A 95 -6.75 19.02 -15.57
CA LYS A 95 -7.64 20.14 -15.21
C LYS A 95 -7.15 21.47 -15.79
N ALA A 96 -5.85 21.73 -15.77
CA ALA A 96 -5.28 22.94 -16.36
C ALA A 96 -5.46 22.96 -17.88
N HIS A 97 -5.25 21.82 -18.54
CA HIS A 97 -5.47 21.67 -19.96
C HIS A 97 -6.94 21.91 -20.34
N GLN A 98 -7.89 21.33 -19.61
CA GLN A 98 -9.31 21.54 -19.85
C GLN A 98 -9.71 23.02 -19.70
N ARG A 99 -9.24 23.70 -18.64
CA ARG A 99 -9.52 25.14 -18.44
C ARG A 99 -8.97 26.00 -19.59
N SER A 100 -7.81 25.64 -20.14
CA SER A 100 -7.24 26.31 -21.30
C SER A 100 -8.13 26.15 -22.54
N LEU A 101 -8.61 24.92 -22.79
CA LEU A 101 -9.54 24.64 -23.89
C LEU A 101 -10.86 25.41 -23.74
N ASP A 102 -11.45 25.40 -22.55
CA ASP A 102 -12.70 26.11 -22.27
C ASP A 102 -12.54 27.63 -22.44
N ALA A 103 -11.41 28.20 -21.99
CA ALA A 103 -11.09 29.61 -22.19
C ALA A 103 -10.89 29.96 -23.67
N GLY A 104 -10.21 29.09 -24.43
CA GLY A 104 -10.04 29.25 -25.89
C GLY A 104 -11.35 29.18 -26.66
N ALA A 105 -12.26 28.28 -26.27
CA ALA A 105 -13.60 28.20 -26.84
C ALA A 105 -14.41 29.48 -26.56
N ALA A 106 -14.41 29.97 -25.30
CA ALA A 106 -15.09 31.20 -24.93
C ALA A 106 -14.56 32.43 -25.69
N ALA A 107 -13.24 32.54 -25.85
CA ALA A 107 -12.62 33.61 -26.62
C ALA A 107 -13.03 33.57 -28.10
N SER A 108 -13.07 32.38 -28.72
CA SER A 108 -13.50 32.19 -30.10
C SER A 108 -14.96 32.59 -30.32
N HIS A 109 -15.85 32.22 -29.38
CA HIS A 109 -17.26 32.65 -29.40
C HIS A 109 -17.42 34.17 -29.30
N CYS A 110 -16.66 34.84 -28.42
CA CYS A 110 -16.67 36.30 -28.29
C CYS A 110 -16.20 37.01 -29.57
N VAL A 111 -15.17 36.49 -30.23
CA VAL A 111 -14.67 37.04 -31.51
C VAL A 111 -15.70 36.85 -32.63
N SER A 112 -16.33 35.67 -32.73
CA SER A 112 -17.40 35.40 -33.69
C SER A 112 -18.61 36.32 -33.49
N SER A 113 -19.05 36.51 -32.24
CA SER A 113 -20.15 37.42 -31.90
C SER A 113 -19.83 38.89 -32.24
N ARG A 114 -18.60 39.36 -31.96
CA ARG A 114 -18.14 40.69 -32.37
C ARG A 114 -18.03 40.84 -33.89
N ALA A 115 -17.66 39.79 -34.62
CA ALA A 115 -17.60 39.83 -36.08
C ALA A 115 -19.01 39.90 -36.68
N GLY A 116 -19.96 39.11 -36.18
CA GLY A 116 -21.36 39.13 -36.62
C GLY A 116 -22.06 40.46 -36.37
N THR A 117 -21.89 41.05 -35.18
CA THR A 117 -22.43 42.39 -34.86
C THR A 117 -21.83 43.49 -35.73
N ARG A 118 -20.52 43.43 -36.01
CA ARG A 118 -19.85 44.41 -36.88
C ARG A 118 -20.26 44.27 -38.35
N PHE A 119 -20.59 43.06 -38.80
CA PHE A 119 -21.13 42.82 -40.15
C PHE A 119 -22.57 43.35 -40.28
N ALA A 120 -23.43 43.07 -39.30
CA ALA A 120 -24.81 43.56 -39.25
C ALA A 120 -24.89 45.10 -39.22
N ALA A 121 -24.00 45.76 -38.45
CA ALA A 121 -23.93 47.22 -38.39
C ALA A 121 -23.49 47.87 -39.72
N ARG A 122 -22.60 47.22 -40.49
CA ARG A 122 -22.15 47.68 -41.82
C ARG A 122 -23.22 47.51 -42.91
N SER A 123 -24.08 46.50 -42.81
CA SER A 123 -25.21 46.33 -43.73
C SER A 123 -26.34 47.35 -43.48
N ALA A 124 -26.52 47.82 -42.24
CA ALA A 124 -27.56 48.81 -41.89
C ALA A 124 -27.20 50.25 -42.29
N THR A 125 -25.93 50.56 -42.55
CA THR A 125 -25.45 51.91 -42.94
C THR A 125 -25.38 52.12 -44.46
N ARG A 126 -25.80 51.13 -45.25
CA ARG A 126 -25.78 51.17 -46.73
C ARG A 126 -27.18 51.17 -47.38
N GLY A 127 -28.23 51.35 -46.59
CA GLY A 127 -29.61 51.51 -47.06
C GLY A 127 -29.97 52.97 -47.30
#